data_AF-A0A4Z2DMI5-F1
#
_entry.id   AF-A0A4Z2DMI5-F1
#
_cell.length_a   1.000
_cell.length_b   1.000
_cell.length_c   1.000
_cell.angle_alpha   90.00
_cell.angle_beta   90.00
_cell.angle_gamma   90.00
#
_symmetry.space_group_name_H-M   'P 1'
#
loop_
_entity.id
_entity.type
_entity.pdbx_description
1 polymer ?
#
loop_
_entity_poly.entity_id
_entity_poly.type
_entity_poly.pdbx_seq_one_letter_code
_entity_poly.pdbx_strand_id
1 'polypeptide(L)'
;MEYLSPLSSSLYIMQNAEHICENSDCPFNLNCWANQELTPSATDERSIEWIFVTSLLNFSFWSNSLVNFEVLFRNKTYTGYWALCAAINRALDEGPDILNPKVYQSMTVEQLRHIFRSHTAESIPLFDERLNTLKDAGKTLLEHFNGSFKNALFSCDNSAAKLLKLLCDYFPSFRDYALYKGKQVSFLKRAQILVGDMWLCFEGKGFGFFYDIEQITAFADYRYQFSLPTNRHLEFRKC
;
A
#
# COMPACT_ATOMS: atom_id res chain seq x y z
N MET A 1 0.62 23.87 12.32
CA MET A 1 -0.48 23.15 13.00
C MET A 1 -0.17 21.67 12.88
N GLU A 2 -0.15 20.96 14.01
CA GLU A 2 0.31 19.57 14.12
C GLU A 2 -0.84 18.61 13.81
N TYR A 3 -0.59 17.60 12.96
CA TYR A 3 -1.56 16.54 12.66
C TYR A 3 -1.64 15.57 13.84
N LEU A 4 -2.84 15.08 14.16
CA LEU A 4 -2.97 13.97 15.09
C LEU A 4 -2.27 12.72 14.54
N SER A 5 -1.65 11.92 15.42
CA SER A 5 -1.16 10.59 15.04
C SER A 5 -2.30 9.70 14.51
N PRO A 6 -2.01 8.61 13.76
CA PRO A 6 -3.06 7.72 13.27
C PRO A 6 -4.00 7.21 14.37
N LEU A 7 -3.45 6.79 15.52
CA LEU A 7 -4.25 6.32 16.66
C LEU A 7 -5.15 7.44 17.22
N SER A 8 -4.57 8.63 17.42
CA SER A 8 -5.31 9.78 17.92
C SER A 8 -6.38 10.26 16.93
N SER A 9 -6.13 10.10 15.63
CA SER A 9 -7.07 10.41 14.55
C SER A 9 -8.25 9.45 14.54
N SER A 10 -7.99 8.14 14.60
CA SER A 10 -9.03 7.12 14.71
C SER A 10 -9.91 7.34 15.93
N LEU A 11 -9.32 7.56 17.11
CA LEU A 11 -10.06 7.82 18.34
C LEU A 11 -10.90 9.11 18.24
N TYR A 12 -10.33 10.17 17.67
CA TYR A 12 -11.06 11.43 17.49
C TYR A 12 -12.27 11.26 16.56
N ILE A 13 -12.11 10.56 15.44
CA ILE A 13 -13.23 10.31 14.52
C ILE A 13 -14.29 9.43 15.20
N MET A 14 -13.88 8.38 15.92
CA MET A 14 -14.80 7.50 16.63
C MET A 14 -15.67 8.26 17.64
N GLN A 15 -15.09 9.21 18.37
CA GLN A 15 -15.80 10.05 19.33
C GLN A 15 -16.73 11.08 18.69
N ASN A 16 -16.51 11.45 17.42
CA ASN A 16 -17.17 12.60 16.80
C ASN A 16 -18.04 12.22 15.58
N ALA A 17 -18.10 10.95 15.19
CA ALA A 17 -18.95 10.47 14.11
C ALA A 17 -20.32 10.03 14.64
N GLU A 18 -21.38 10.50 13.98
CA GLU A 18 -22.78 10.24 14.40
C GLU A 18 -23.29 8.85 13.95
N HIS A 19 -22.57 8.19 13.04
CA HIS A 19 -22.95 6.88 12.48
C HIS A 19 -21.72 5.96 12.33
N ILE A 20 -21.36 5.28 13.40
CA ILE A 20 -20.38 4.18 13.41
C ILE A 20 -21.16 2.91 13.81
N CYS A 21 -21.59 2.14 12.81
CA CYS A 21 -22.25 0.85 13.05
C CYS A 21 -21.21 -0.26 13.11
N GLU A 22 -21.03 -0.94 14.25
CA GLU A 22 -20.16 -2.11 14.33
C GLU A 22 -20.88 -3.35 13.79
N ASN A 23 -20.29 -4.04 12.81
CA ASN A 23 -20.74 -5.35 12.34
C ASN A 23 -19.52 -6.27 12.15
N SER A 24 -19.63 -7.53 12.56
CA SER A 24 -18.51 -8.39 12.95
C SER A 24 -18.19 -9.57 12.01
N ASP A 25 -18.73 -9.64 10.79
CA ASP A 25 -18.57 -10.83 9.95
C ASP A 25 -17.93 -10.54 8.58
N CYS A 26 -16.61 -10.80 8.45
CA CYS A 26 -15.93 -11.25 7.22
C CYS A 26 -14.44 -11.64 7.49
N PRO A 27 -13.85 -12.68 6.86
CA PRO A 27 -12.57 -13.23 7.27
C PRO A 27 -11.39 -12.68 6.44
N PHE A 28 -10.79 -11.57 6.86
CA PHE A 28 -9.41 -11.26 6.44
C PHE A 28 -8.45 -11.86 7.48
N ASN A 29 -8.08 -13.11 7.26
CA ASN A 29 -7.15 -13.82 8.14
C ASN A 29 -5.73 -13.36 7.81
N LEU A 30 -4.99 -12.84 8.79
CA LEU A 30 -3.57 -12.44 8.66
C LEU A 30 -2.66 -13.61 8.26
N ASN A 31 -3.06 -14.84 8.60
CA ASN A 31 -2.42 -16.04 8.09
C ASN A 31 -2.58 -16.18 6.56
N CYS A 32 -3.42 -15.40 5.88
CA CYS A 32 -3.55 -15.44 4.43
C CYS A 32 -2.44 -14.66 3.72
N TRP A 33 -1.98 -13.49 4.19
CA TRP A 33 -1.04 -12.65 3.42
C TRP A 33 0.38 -13.25 3.38
N ALA A 34 0.93 -13.68 4.53
CA ALA A 34 2.26 -14.29 4.58
C ALA A 34 2.32 -15.68 3.91
N ASN A 35 1.16 -16.35 3.73
CA ASN A 35 1.06 -17.68 3.12
C ASN A 35 0.44 -17.66 1.71
N GLN A 36 0.39 -16.51 1.04
CA GLN A 36 -0.04 -16.45 -0.36
C GLN A 36 1.12 -16.77 -1.31
N GLU A 37 0.82 -17.46 -2.41
CA GLU A 37 1.77 -17.73 -3.49
C GLU A 37 2.40 -16.47 -4.11
N LEU A 38 1.73 -15.32 -3.98
CA LEU A 38 2.13 -14.06 -4.61
C LEU A 38 2.99 -13.17 -3.72
N THR A 39 3.08 -13.42 -2.42
CA THR A 39 3.89 -12.62 -1.50
C THR A 39 5.28 -13.25 -1.33
N PRO A 40 6.29 -12.46 -0.94
CA PRO A 40 7.63 -13.00 -0.71
C PRO A 40 7.61 -14.04 0.40
N SER A 41 8.10 -15.24 0.08
CA SER A 41 8.28 -16.34 1.04
C SER A 41 9.69 -16.39 1.63
N ALA A 42 10.64 -15.71 0.99
CA ALA A 42 12.00 -15.53 1.50
C ALA A 42 12.05 -14.35 2.46
N THR A 43 12.90 -14.42 3.48
CA THR A 43 13.17 -13.32 4.43
C THR A 43 14.48 -12.63 4.07
N ASP A 44 14.55 -12.09 2.85
CA ASP A 44 15.75 -11.47 2.28
C ASP A 44 15.57 -10.00 1.92
N GLU A 45 16.66 -9.38 1.43
CA GLU A 45 16.64 -7.97 1.03
C GLU A 45 15.70 -7.68 -0.15
N ARG A 46 15.49 -8.65 -1.04
CA ARG A 46 14.56 -8.52 -2.18
C ARG A 46 13.12 -8.38 -1.70
N SER A 47 12.77 -9.06 -0.61
CA SER A 47 11.44 -9.02 -0.01
C SER A 47 11.12 -7.62 0.55
N ILE A 48 12.12 -6.91 1.06
CA ILE A 48 11.98 -5.51 1.50
C ILE A 48 11.61 -4.61 0.31
N GLU A 49 12.34 -4.72 -0.80
CA GLU A 49 12.07 -3.90 -1.99
C GLU A 49 10.71 -4.25 -2.62
N TRP A 50 10.32 -5.54 -2.60
CA TRP A 50 9.01 -5.99 -3.05
C TRP A 50 7.87 -5.40 -2.23
N ILE A 51 7.97 -5.45 -0.90
CA ILE A 51 6.94 -4.89 -0.01
C ILE A 51 6.86 -3.38 -0.19
N PHE A 52 7.99 -2.70 -0.36
CA PHE A 52 8.01 -1.27 -0.65
C PHE A 52 7.27 -0.94 -1.95
N VAL A 53 7.62 -1.57 -3.07
CA VAL A 53 7.00 -1.29 -4.38
C VAL A 53 5.52 -1.63 -4.40
N THR A 54 5.11 -2.76 -3.81
CA THR A 54 3.70 -3.13 -3.76
C THR A 54 2.89 -2.21 -2.84
N SER A 55 3.43 -1.83 -1.69
CA SER A 55 2.79 -0.85 -0.78
C SER A 55 2.66 0.53 -1.41
N LEU A 56 3.72 0.96 -2.12
CA LEU A 56 3.76 2.23 -2.86
C LEU A 56 2.65 2.31 -3.91
N LEU A 57 2.36 1.18 -4.57
CA LEU A 57 1.32 1.04 -5.59
C LEU A 57 -0.03 0.56 -5.05
N ASN A 58 -0.18 0.37 -3.74
CA ASN A 58 -1.41 -0.18 -3.16
C ASN A 58 -2.51 0.89 -3.03
N PHE A 59 -3.03 1.37 -4.16
CA PHE A 59 -4.08 2.38 -4.18
C PHE A 59 -5.00 2.25 -5.38
N SER A 60 -6.30 2.43 -5.14
CA SER A 60 -7.41 2.38 -6.12
C SER A 60 -7.30 1.28 -7.19
N PHE A 61 -8.04 0.20 -6.98
CA PHE A 61 -8.24 -0.85 -7.99
C PHE A 61 -9.64 -0.82 -8.60
N TRP A 62 -10.42 0.20 -8.27
CA TRP A 62 -11.79 0.39 -8.75
C TRP A 62 -11.76 1.10 -10.09
N SER A 63 -12.51 0.56 -11.06
CA SER A 63 -12.83 1.24 -12.32
C SER A 63 -14.34 1.48 -12.40
N ASN A 64 -14.74 2.45 -13.21
CA ASN A 64 -16.16 2.67 -13.56
C ASN A 64 -16.62 1.74 -14.69
N SER A 65 -15.85 0.68 -14.97
CA SER A 65 -16.06 -0.24 -16.08
C SER A 65 -16.87 -1.45 -15.62
N LEU A 66 -17.52 -2.13 -16.56
CA LEU A 66 -18.23 -3.38 -16.29
C LEU A 66 -17.27 -4.56 -16.10
N VAL A 67 -16.00 -4.39 -16.48
CA VAL A 67 -14.94 -5.39 -16.36
C VAL A 67 -13.80 -4.85 -15.51
N ASN A 68 -13.20 -5.74 -14.72
CA ASN A 68 -12.11 -5.37 -13.82
C ASN A 68 -10.76 -5.43 -14.54
N PHE A 69 -9.78 -4.67 -14.03
CA PHE A 69 -8.38 -4.93 -14.30
C PHE A 69 -8.00 -6.32 -13.75
N GLU A 70 -7.48 -7.18 -14.63
CA GLU A 70 -7.17 -8.57 -14.31
C GLU A 70 -5.77 -8.94 -14.79
N VAL A 71 -5.10 -9.80 -14.03
CA VAL A 71 -3.77 -10.28 -14.39
C VAL A 71 -3.77 -11.80 -14.38
N LEU A 72 -3.53 -12.39 -15.55
CA LEU A 72 -3.23 -13.81 -15.69
C LEU A 72 -1.75 -14.05 -15.35
N PHE A 73 -1.51 -14.87 -14.33
CA PHE A 73 -0.18 -15.27 -13.88
C PHE A 73 -0.22 -16.73 -13.43
N ARG A 74 0.71 -17.56 -13.93
CA ARG A 74 0.80 -19.00 -13.62
C ARG A 74 -0.54 -19.75 -13.75
N ASN A 75 -1.25 -19.51 -14.85
CA ASN A 75 -2.57 -20.10 -15.16
C ASN A 75 -3.70 -19.73 -14.20
N LYS A 76 -3.53 -18.69 -13.38
CA LYS A 76 -4.56 -18.16 -12.49
C LYS A 76 -4.77 -16.66 -12.77
N THR A 77 -6.04 -16.26 -12.77
CA THR A 77 -6.43 -14.85 -12.93
C THR A 77 -6.63 -14.21 -11.57
N TYR A 78 -6.06 -13.03 -11.40
CA TYR A 78 -6.13 -12.24 -10.16
C TYR A 78 -6.79 -10.88 -10.43
N THR A 79 -7.49 -10.36 -9.43
CA THR A 79 -8.15 -9.05 -9.40
C THR A 79 -7.71 -8.23 -8.20
N GLY A 80 -7.98 -6.91 -8.21
CA GLY A 80 -7.69 -6.03 -7.09
C GLY A 80 -6.21 -5.97 -6.70
N TYR A 81 -5.92 -6.00 -5.40
CA TYR A 81 -4.54 -6.02 -4.89
C TYR A 81 -3.76 -7.25 -5.37
N TRP A 82 -4.39 -8.42 -5.49
CA TRP A 82 -3.71 -9.62 -5.97
C TRP A 82 -3.32 -9.51 -7.45
N ALA A 83 -4.07 -8.74 -8.26
CA ALA A 83 -3.66 -8.43 -9.63
C ALA A 83 -2.39 -7.59 -9.67
N LEU A 84 -2.24 -6.62 -8.75
CA LEU A 84 -1.00 -5.85 -8.60
C LEU A 84 0.18 -6.78 -8.26
N CYS A 85 0.04 -7.63 -7.23
CA CYS A 85 1.09 -8.58 -6.86
C CYS A 85 1.45 -9.53 -8.01
N ALA A 86 0.45 -10.06 -8.72
CA ALA A 86 0.65 -10.91 -9.88
C ALA A 86 1.38 -10.17 -11.02
N ALA A 87 1.08 -8.89 -11.27
CA ALA A 87 1.77 -8.09 -12.29
C ALA A 87 3.25 -7.83 -11.92
N ILE A 88 3.53 -7.53 -10.65
CA ILE A 88 4.91 -7.36 -10.16
C ILE A 88 5.70 -8.67 -10.32
N ASN A 89 5.14 -9.80 -9.87
CA ASN A 89 5.83 -11.09 -9.98
C ASN A 89 6.01 -11.53 -11.44
N ARG A 90 5.01 -11.28 -12.29
CA ARG A 90 5.12 -11.52 -13.73
C ARG A 90 6.22 -10.68 -14.36
N ALA A 91 6.35 -9.41 -13.99
CA ALA A 91 7.44 -8.56 -14.49
C ALA A 91 8.82 -9.08 -14.06
N LEU A 92 8.95 -9.58 -12.82
CA LEU A 92 10.19 -10.19 -12.35
C LEU A 92 10.52 -11.49 -13.10
N ASP A 93 9.52 -12.34 -13.36
CA ASP A 93 9.68 -13.57 -14.16
C ASP A 93 10.03 -13.26 -15.64
N GLU A 94 9.57 -12.12 -16.18
CA GLU A 94 9.81 -11.69 -17.57
C GLU A 94 11.12 -10.89 -17.76
N GLY A 95 11.78 -10.47 -16.68
CA GLY A 95 13.10 -9.84 -16.70
C GLY A 95 13.18 -8.38 -16.23
N PRO A 96 12.19 -7.50 -16.44
CA PRO A 96 12.23 -6.15 -15.86
C PRO A 96 12.30 -6.17 -14.33
N ASP A 97 13.43 -5.72 -13.79
CA ASP A 97 13.61 -5.60 -12.34
C ASP A 97 12.88 -4.37 -11.79
N ILE A 98 11.55 -4.46 -11.68
CA ILE A 98 10.68 -3.41 -11.13
C ILE A 98 10.91 -3.15 -9.63
N LEU A 99 11.77 -3.93 -8.97
CA LEU A 99 12.18 -3.67 -7.59
C LEU A 99 13.41 -2.77 -7.50
N ASN A 100 14.07 -2.48 -8.62
CA ASN A 100 15.27 -1.66 -8.65
C ASN A 100 14.95 -0.18 -8.90
N PRO A 101 15.32 0.74 -7.97
CA PRO A 101 15.04 2.17 -8.12
C PRO A 101 15.57 2.81 -9.40
N LYS A 102 16.71 2.34 -9.93
CA LYS A 102 17.25 2.83 -11.20
C LYS A 102 16.34 2.49 -12.38
N VAL A 103 15.72 1.30 -12.34
CA VAL A 103 14.80 0.84 -13.38
C VAL A 103 13.53 1.67 -13.34
N TYR A 104 12.87 1.76 -12.19
CA TYR A 104 11.57 2.44 -12.14
C TYR A 104 11.64 3.97 -12.11
N GLN A 105 12.79 4.57 -11.74
CA GLN A 105 13.04 6.00 -11.96
C GLN A 105 13.10 6.38 -13.45
N SER A 106 13.69 5.51 -14.29
CA SER A 106 13.87 5.75 -15.72
C SER A 106 12.80 5.09 -16.60
N MET A 107 11.79 4.47 -15.99
CA MET A 107 10.79 3.67 -16.68
C MET A 107 9.94 4.47 -17.66
N THR A 108 9.77 3.94 -18.87
CA THR A 108 8.90 4.55 -19.89
C THR A 108 7.44 4.15 -19.70
N VAL A 109 6.54 4.90 -20.34
CA VAL A 109 5.11 4.59 -20.37
C VAL A 109 4.86 3.19 -20.95
N GLU A 110 5.60 2.82 -21.99
CA GLU A 110 5.48 1.53 -22.68
C GLU A 110 5.94 0.38 -21.79
N GLN A 111 7.04 0.56 -21.06
CA GLN A 111 7.52 -0.44 -20.11
C GLN A 111 6.51 -0.67 -18.99
N LEU A 112 5.98 0.41 -18.39
CA LEU A 112 4.96 0.28 -17.35
C LEU A 112 3.66 -0.34 -17.89
N ARG A 113 3.24 0.04 -19.11
CA ARG A 113 2.08 -0.54 -19.79
C ARG A 113 2.26 -2.03 -20.04
N HIS A 114 3.46 -2.45 -20.39
CA HIS A 114 3.79 -3.86 -20.55
C HIS A 114 3.69 -4.62 -19.22
N ILE A 115 4.23 -4.07 -18.13
CA ILE A 115 4.17 -4.67 -16.79
C ILE A 115 2.71 -4.84 -16.33
N PHE A 116 1.93 -3.76 -16.38
CA PHE A 116 0.53 -3.73 -15.96
C PHE A 116 -0.46 -4.05 -17.08
N ARG A 117 -0.06 -4.79 -18.10
CA ARG A 117 -0.99 -5.22 -19.15
C ARG A 117 -2.05 -6.14 -18.56
N SER A 118 -3.31 -5.80 -18.83
CA SER A 118 -4.46 -6.54 -18.34
C SER A 118 -4.75 -7.77 -19.19
N HIS A 119 -5.37 -8.77 -18.59
CA HIS A 119 -5.99 -9.90 -19.28
C HIS A 119 -7.36 -9.52 -19.88
N THR A 120 -7.96 -8.43 -19.42
CA THR A 120 -9.21 -7.86 -19.93
C THR A 120 -8.96 -6.58 -20.73
N ALA A 121 -10.03 -5.97 -21.24
CA ALA A 121 -9.96 -4.66 -21.89
C ALA A 121 -9.70 -3.50 -20.92
N GLU A 122 -9.87 -3.70 -19.61
CA GLU A 122 -9.70 -2.65 -18.61
C GLU A 122 -8.22 -2.52 -18.22
N SER A 123 -7.65 -1.33 -18.36
CA SER A 123 -6.30 -1.02 -17.88
C SER A 123 -6.28 -0.86 -16.35
N ILE A 124 -5.09 -0.99 -15.75
CA ILE A 124 -4.94 -0.67 -14.32
C ILE A 124 -5.40 0.78 -14.04
N PRO A 125 -6.27 1.02 -13.05
CA PRO A 125 -6.69 2.38 -12.70
C PRO A 125 -5.52 3.24 -12.23
N LEU A 126 -5.63 4.56 -12.48
CA LEU A 126 -4.64 5.58 -12.10
C LEU A 126 -3.23 5.29 -12.63
N PHE A 127 -3.16 4.90 -13.91
CA PHE A 127 -1.91 4.47 -14.55
C PHE A 127 -0.81 5.54 -14.49
N ASP A 128 -1.14 6.80 -14.81
CA ASP A 128 -0.16 7.89 -14.83
C ASP A 128 0.34 8.22 -13.43
N GLU A 129 -0.54 8.18 -12.42
CA GLU A 129 -0.18 8.36 -11.02
C GLU A 129 0.75 7.26 -10.54
N ARG A 130 0.57 6.00 -10.98
CA ARG A 130 1.48 4.89 -10.66
C ARG A 130 2.86 5.11 -11.27
N LEU A 131 2.92 5.56 -12.52
CA LEU A 131 4.20 5.87 -13.18
C LEU A 131 4.95 6.97 -12.43
N ASN A 132 4.25 8.07 -12.13
CA ASN A 132 4.85 9.20 -11.41
C ASN A 132 5.29 8.78 -10.00
N THR A 133 4.46 8.02 -9.30
CA THR A 133 4.77 7.52 -7.96
C THR A 133 6.04 6.66 -7.95
N LEU A 134 6.19 5.75 -8.91
CA LEU A 134 7.42 4.96 -9.07
C LEU A 134 8.61 5.88 -9.33
N LYS A 135 8.50 6.80 -10.28
CA LYS A 135 9.60 7.70 -10.64
C LYS A 135 10.08 8.55 -9.48
N ASP A 136 9.15 9.15 -8.75
CA ASP A 136 9.44 9.99 -7.59
C ASP A 136 10.09 9.17 -6.48
N ALA A 137 9.54 7.99 -6.17
CA ALA A 137 10.13 7.09 -5.18
C ALA A 137 11.55 6.64 -5.60
N GLY A 138 11.77 6.39 -6.89
CA GLY A 138 13.05 5.97 -7.43
C GLY A 138 14.09 7.05 -7.27
N LYS A 139 13.73 8.30 -7.63
CA LYS A 139 14.56 9.48 -7.42
C LYS A 139 14.92 9.64 -5.94
N THR A 140 13.92 9.62 -5.04
CA THR A 140 14.14 9.75 -3.59
C THR A 140 15.12 8.70 -3.07
N LEU A 141 14.95 7.44 -3.46
CA LEU A 141 15.85 6.36 -3.00
C LEU A 141 17.27 6.52 -3.52
N LEU A 142 17.44 6.95 -4.78
CA LEU A 142 18.75 7.19 -5.37
C LEU A 142 19.47 8.36 -4.71
N GLU A 143 18.75 9.44 -4.39
CA GLU A 143 19.32 10.66 -3.80
C GLU A 143 19.61 10.53 -2.29
N HIS A 144 18.73 9.86 -1.54
CA HIS A 144 18.76 9.88 -0.08
C HIS A 144 19.11 8.54 0.58
N PHE A 145 18.94 7.42 -0.13
CA PHE A 145 19.04 6.08 0.46
C PHE A 145 19.93 5.13 -0.37
N ASN A 146 20.87 5.68 -1.13
CA ASN A 146 21.85 4.93 -1.95
C ASN A 146 21.18 3.86 -2.85
N GLY A 147 19.99 4.18 -3.37
CA GLY A 147 19.24 3.34 -4.31
C GLY A 147 18.62 2.07 -3.73
N SER A 148 18.27 2.03 -2.44
CA SER A 148 17.60 0.87 -1.83
C SER A 148 16.72 1.28 -0.64
N PHE A 149 15.48 0.79 -0.59
CA PHE A 149 14.58 1.05 0.53
C PHE A 149 15.05 0.38 1.83
N LYS A 150 15.80 -0.72 1.73
CA LYS A 150 16.48 -1.32 2.89
C LYS A 150 17.30 -0.30 3.69
N ASN A 151 17.97 0.65 3.03
CA ASN A 151 18.75 1.68 3.73
C ASN A 151 17.85 2.69 4.45
N ALA A 152 16.68 3.00 3.89
CA ALA A 152 15.66 3.80 4.57
C ALA A 152 15.15 3.07 5.82
N LEU A 153 14.82 1.78 5.69
CA LEU A 153 14.40 0.93 6.80
C LEU A 153 15.45 0.89 7.92
N PHE A 154 16.73 0.70 7.58
CA PHE A 154 17.82 0.70 8.56
C PHE A 154 17.98 2.04 9.29
N SER A 155 17.74 3.16 8.61
CA SER A 155 17.83 4.49 9.24
C SER A 155 16.77 4.74 10.32
N CYS A 156 15.78 3.86 10.45
CA CYS A 156 14.72 3.95 11.45
C CYS A 156 15.04 3.25 12.77
N ASP A 157 16.23 2.65 12.94
CA ASP A 157 16.66 1.99 14.18
C ASP A 157 15.63 1.00 14.76
N ASN A 158 14.96 0.22 13.91
CA ASN A 158 13.88 -0.70 14.30
C ASN A 158 12.70 -0.01 15.02
N SER A 159 12.40 1.25 14.69
CA SER A 159 11.19 1.95 15.13
C SER A 159 10.18 2.07 14.01
N ALA A 160 8.99 1.51 14.24
CA ALA A 160 7.82 1.61 13.38
C ALA A 160 7.33 3.06 13.27
N ALA A 161 7.38 3.82 14.37
CA ALA A 161 7.01 5.24 14.37
C ALA A 161 7.99 6.10 13.53
N LYS A 162 9.31 5.84 13.64
CA LYS A 162 10.31 6.50 12.78
C LYS A 162 10.11 6.14 11.31
N LEU A 163 9.79 4.88 11.01
CA LEU A 163 9.53 4.44 9.63
C LEU A 163 8.29 5.13 9.03
N LEU A 164 7.19 5.22 9.78
CA LEU A 164 6.01 5.98 9.34
C LEU A 164 6.33 7.45 9.06
N LYS A 165 7.10 8.08 9.95
CA LYS A 165 7.53 9.47 9.77
C LYS A 165 8.41 9.61 8.51
N LEU A 166 9.40 8.74 8.35
CA LEU A 166 10.28 8.73 7.18
C LEU A 166 9.48 8.59 5.88
N LEU A 167 8.51 7.67 5.85
CA LEU A 167 7.63 7.48 4.70
C LEU A 167 6.87 8.77 4.36
N CYS A 168 6.33 9.47 5.36
CA CYS A 168 5.65 10.74 5.14
C CYS A 168 6.59 11.86 4.70
N ASP A 169 7.81 11.92 5.23
CA ASP A 169 8.76 12.99 4.95
C ASP A 169 9.32 12.86 3.52
N TYR A 170 9.74 11.66 3.12
CA TYR A 170 10.46 11.40 1.87
C TYR A 170 9.59 10.92 0.71
N PHE A 171 8.43 10.33 0.99
CA PHE A 171 7.56 9.74 -0.02
C PHE A 171 6.15 10.33 0.08
N PRO A 172 5.88 11.48 -0.57
CA PRO A 172 4.61 12.19 -0.46
C PRO A 172 3.38 11.34 -0.80
N SER A 173 3.54 10.31 -1.64
CA SER A 173 2.49 9.34 -1.94
C SER A 173 2.03 8.54 -0.72
N PHE A 174 2.72 8.53 0.42
CA PHE A 174 2.24 7.90 1.65
C PHE A 174 1.43 8.84 2.55
N ARG A 175 1.40 10.14 2.24
CA ARG A 175 0.64 11.14 3.01
C ARG A 175 -0.85 10.97 2.78
N ASP A 176 -1.52 10.54 3.84
CA ASP A 176 -2.97 10.38 3.89
C ASP A 176 -3.50 11.20 5.06
N TYR A 177 -3.61 12.49 4.78
CA TYR A 177 -4.06 13.53 5.70
C TYR A 177 -5.41 14.09 5.24
N ALA A 178 -6.29 14.37 6.19
CA ALA A 178 -7.59 14.95 5.92
C ALA A 178 -7.98 15.97 7.00
N LEU A 179 -8.88 16.88 6.63
CA LEU A 179 -9.54 17.76 7.59
C LEU A 179 -10.91 17.16 7.94
N TYR A 180 -11.11 16.78 9.20
CA TYR A 180 -12.37 16.25 9.70
C TYR A 180 -12.90 17.10 10.86
N LYS A 181 -14.11 17.65 10.71
CA LYS A 181 -14.76 18.55 11.70
C LYS A 181 -13.82 19.63 12.25
N GLY A 182 -13.02 20.25 11.38
CA GLY A 182 -12.07 21.32 11.75
C GLY A 182 -10.76 20.85 12.37
N LYS A 183 -10.53 19.54 12.48
CA LYS A 183 -9.29 18.96 13.01
C LYS A 183 -8.50 18.23 11.92
N GLN A 184 -7.21 18.49 11.87
CA GLN A 184 -6.27 17.81 10.98
C GLN A 184 -6.04 16.38 11.49
N VAL A 185 -6.51 15.39 10.73
CA VAL A 185 -6.41 13.96 11.04
C VAL A 185 -5.48 13.28 10.03
N SER A 186 -4.85 12.19 10.45
CA SER A 186 -4.01 11.34 9.62
C SER A 186 -4.48 9.89 9.71
N PHE A 187 -4.60 9.23 8.57
CA PHE A 187 -4.88 7.80 8.53
C PHE A 187 -3.63 7.01 8.14
N LEU A 188 -2.80 7.58 7.25
CA LEU A 188 -1.53 7.00 6.80
C LEU A 188 -1.63 5.51 6.42
N LYS A 189 -2.78 5.06 5.88
CA LYS A 189 -3.11 3.63 5.85
C LYS A 189 -2.10 2.81 5.05
N ARG A 190 -1.67 3.30 3.88
CA ARG A 190 -0.63 2.65 3.07
C ARG A 190 0.71 2.56 3.80
N ALA A 191 1.08 3.59 4.56
CA ALA A 191 2.33 3.60 5.30
C ALA A 191 2.28 2.56 6.43
N GLN A 192 1.12 2.46 7.10
CA GLN A 192 0.90 1.47 8.15
C GLN A 192 0.84 0.04 7.61
N ILE A 193 0.23 -0.17 6.44
CA ILE A 193 0.25 -1.47 5.74
C ILE A 193 1.69 -1.87 5.44
N LEU A 194 2.52 -0.96 4.91
CA LEU A 194 3.93 -1.25 4.64
C LEU A 194 4.66 -1.76 5.89
N VAL A 195 4.54 -1.06 7.02
CA VAL A 195 5.19 -1.49 8.27
C VAL A 195 4.63 -2.85 8.74
N GLY A 196 3.32 -3.05 8.63
CA GLY A 196 2.67 -4.33 8.96
C GLY A 196 3.15 -5.49 8.09
N ASP A 197 3.24 -5.28 6.77
CA ASP A 197 3.71 -6.26 5.80
C ASP A 197 5.18 -6.62 6.04
N MET A 198 6.02 -5.66 6.44
CA MET A 198 7.40 -5.93 6.89
C MET A 198 7.39 -6.81 8.15
N TRP A 199 6.63 -6.42 9.17
CA TRP A 199 6.57 -7.20 10.41
C TRP A 199 6.07 -8.63 10.16
N LEU A 200 5.03 -8.80 9.34
CA LEU A 200 4.48 -10.10 8.98
C LEU A 200 5.44 -10.95 8.16
N CYS A 201 6.07 -10.38 7.13
CA CYS A 201 6.99 -11.11 6.24
C CYS A 201 8.19 -11.68 7.00
N PHE A 202 8.72 -10.94 7.99
CA PHE A 202 9.88 -11.37 8.77
C PHE A 202 9.51 -11.91 10.16
N GLU A 203 8.23 -12.18 10.42
CA GLU A 203 7.71 -12.67 11.72
C GLU A 203 8.18 -11.84 12.94
N GLY A 204 8.30 -10.53 12.78
CA GLY A 204 8.81 -9.64 13.82
C GLY A 204 10.29 -9.83 14.17
N LYS A 205 11.08 -10.48 13.31
CA LYS A 205 12.52 -10.72 13.49
C LYS A 205 13.32 -10.00 12.41
N GLY A 206 14.63 -9.88 12.59
CA GLY A 206 15.55 -9.33 11.59
C GLY A 206 15.07 -7.97 11.05
N PHE A 207 14.84 -7.88 9.74
CA PHE A 207 14.38 -6.65 9.08
C PHE A 207 12.96 -6.21 9.44
N GLY A 208 12.10 -7.12 9.92
CA GLY A 208 10.75 -6.77 10.37
C GLY A 208 10.63 -6.63 11.89
N PHE A 209 11.74 -6.64 12.64
CA PHE A 209 11.70 -6.34 14.06
C PHE A 209 11.48 -4.85 14.28
N PHE A 210 10.39 -4.51 14.98
CA PHE A 210 10.13 -3.15 15.45
C PHE A 210 9.84 -3.18 16.94
N TYR A 211 10.56 -2.39 17.74
CA TYR A 211 10.42 -2.41 19.21
C TYR A 211 9.15 -1.70 19.70
N ASP A 212 8.52 -0.90 18.85
CA ASP A 212 7.33 -0.09 19.09
C ASP A 212 6.21 -0.41 18.07
N ILE A 213 6.14 -1.66 17.60
CA ILE A 213 5.15 -2.11 16.61
C ILE A 213 3.71 -1.86 17.07
N GLU A 214 3.45 -1.85 18.39
CA GLU A 214 2.15 -1.54 18.96
C GLU A 214 1.70 -0.08 18.73
N GLN A 215 2.61 0.82 18.35
CA GLN A 215 2.29 2.22 18.05
C GLN A 215 1.66 2.40 16.67
N ILE A 216 1.82 1.43 15.76
CA ILE A 216 1.13 1.47 14.47
C ILE A 216 -0.27 0.89 14.60
N THR A 217 -1.25 1.56 14.01
CA THR A 217 -2.68 1.20 14.06
C THR A 217 -3.09 0.17 13.00
N ALA A 218 -2.17 -0.66 12.54
CA ALA A 218 -2.57 -1.99 12.09
C ALA A 218 -2.89 -2.74 13.39
N PHE A 219 -4.06 -2.57 14.01
CA PHE A 219 -5.31 -3.24 13.63
C PHE A 219 -6.58 -2.45 14.05
N ALA A 220 -6.73 -1.20 13.63
CA ALA A 220 -8.09 -0.70 13.37
C ALA A 220 -8.54 -1.31 12.04
N ASP A 221 -9.01 -2.55 12.13
CA ASP A 221 -9.63 -3.28 11.04
C ASP A 221 -10.77 -2.46 10.45
N TYR A 222 -10.86 -2.47 9.12
CA TYR A 222 -12.01 -1.98 8.39
C TYR A 222 -13.18 -2.94 8.66
N ARG A 223 -13.84 -2.79 9.81
CA ARG A 223 -15.18 -3.37 10.06
C ARG A 223 -16.29 -2.58 9.33
N TYR A 224 -16.03 -2.15 8.09
CA TYR A 224 -16.94 -1.25 7.37
C TYR A 224 -17.03 -1.58 5.88
N GLN A 225 -17.99 -2.43 5.52
CA GLN A 225 -18.67 -2.37 4.22
C GLN A 225 -20.19 -2.42 4.42
N PHE A 226 -20.87 -1.55 3.68
CA PHE A 226 -22.29 -1.28 3.76
C PHE A 226 -23.03 -2.15 2.74
N SER A 227 -24.01 -2.95 3.16
CA SER A 227 -25.08 -3.41 2.27
C SER A 227 -26.35 -2.64 2.62
N LEU A 228 -26.74 -1.68 1.79
CA LEU A 228 -28.04 -1.00 1.90
C LEU A 228 -29.13 -1.98 1.42
N PRO A 229 -30.20 -2.25 2.20
CA PRO A 229 -31.49 -2.48 1.58
C PRO A 229 -31.99 -1.12 1.10
N THR A 230 -31.93 -0.90 -0.21
CA THR A 230 -32.73 0.08 -0.98
C THR A 230 -32.73 1.56 -0.54
N ASN A 231 -32.34 2.42 -1.49
CA ASN A 231 -32.57 3.88 -1.55
C ASN A 231 -31.89 4.75 -0.48
N ARG A 232 -30.65 5.18 -0.76
CA ARG A 232 -30.21 6.60 -0.80
C ARG A 232 -28.71 6.68 -1.07
N HIS A 233 -28.33 7.33 -2.17
CA HIS A 233 -26.95 7.56 -2.59
C HIS A 233 -26.27 8.62 -1.71
N LEU A 234 -25.03 8.37 -1.28
CA LEU A 234 -24.12 9.41 -0.82
C LEU A 234 -23.12 9.69 -1.95
N GLU A 235 -23.30 10.82 -2.63
CA GLU A 235 -22.31 11.38 -3.56
C GLU A 235 -21.19 12.07 -2.76
N PHE A 236 -19.94 11.63 -2.95
CA PHE A 236 -18.79 12.45 -2.63
C PHE A 236 -18.47 13.32 -3.85
N ARG A 237 -18.93 14.58 -3.84
CA ARG A 237 -18.50 15.58 -4.81
C ARG A 237 -17.04 15.93 -4.55
N LYS A 238 -16.22 15.85 -5.61
CA LYS A 238 -14.88 16.44 -5.67
C LYS A 238 -14.97 17.93 -5.33
N CYS A 239 -14.12 18.40 -4.43
CA CYS A 239 -13.56 19.74 -4.54
C CYS A 239 -12.29 19.64 -5.38
#